data_AF-A0A0H3DMI9-F1
#
_entry.id   AF-A0A0H3DMI9-F1
#
_cell.length_a   1.000
_cell.length_b   1.000
_cell.length_c   1.000
_cell.angle_alpha   90.00
_cell.angle_beta   90.00
_cell.angle_gamma   90.00
#
_symmetry.space_group_name_H-M   'P 1'
#
loop_
_entity.id
_entity.type
_entity.pdbx_description
1 polymer ?
#
loop_
_entity_poly.entity_id
_entity_poly.type
_entity_poly.pdbx_seq_one_letter_code
_entity_poly.pdbx_strand_id
1 'polypeptide(L)'
;MRKKKFLSRFAFGSLFLLCGTILSACTGIQADLRNLIKEATGKDIDLSKSIKTTDGKKNIITSSKKSYEVNPKDTTKLLLDAWKQSFEEGKLGIAELAFDQATNPTKNSDFKMERKVEYFNMEYKSFSDFSVNARLSYIFNWYGSYFGEKSFTANNGGKHNFDLFLSIKSHSKKQFTEKSFIVKDENFQDQDKSQQIITEWIQLDLSLIWSLKGQDELSRKSLDKIFLKDYITYSANEKQINLFTYLQHLIK
;
A
#
# COMPACT_ATOMS: atom_id res chain seq x y z
N MET A 1 40.71 34.87 30.48
CA MET A 1 40.14 34.03 31.56
C MET A 1 38.63 33.97 31.37
N ARG A 2 37.84 32.92 31.63
CA ARG A 2 37.94 31.46 31.96
C ARG A 2 36.62 30.86 31.41
N LYS A 3 36.43 29.60 30.98
CA LYS A 3 37.22 28.39 30.66
C LYS A 3 36.34 27.53 29.70
N LYS A 4 36.88 26.61 28.89
CA LYS A 4 36.09 25.68 28.04
C LYS A 4 35.22 24.73 28.88
N LYS A 5 34.07 24.28 28.35
CA LYS A 5 33.54 22.93 28.62
C LYS A 5 33.24 22.19 27.31
N PHE A 6 33.94 21.08 27.12
CA PHE A 6 33.72 20.08 26.07
C PHE A 6 32.53 19.19 26.45
N LEU A 7 31.58 19.03 25.54
CA LEU A 7 30.59 17.94 25.45
C LEU A 7 30.17 17.87 23.98
N SER A 8 30.05 16.74 23.28
CA SER A 8 30.66 15.41 23.43
C SER A 8 30.56 14.79 22.01
N ARG A 9 31.62 14.18 21.48
CA ARG A 9 31.62 13.63 20.08
C ARG A 9 30.92 12.26 19.95
N PHE A 10 30.02 11.91 20.87
CA PHE A 10 29.32 10.63 20.90
C PHE A 10 27.79 10.81 20.98
N ALA A 11 27.18 11.17 19.85
CA ALA A 11 25.71 11.15 19.65
C ALA A 11 25.26 10.93 18.19
N PHE A 12 26.18 10.73 17.24
CA PHE A 12 25.87 10.51 15.82
C PHE A 12 25.77 9.02 15.41
N GLY A 13 25.92 8.09 16.37
CA GLY A 13 25.95 6.65 16.10
C GLY A 13 24.59 5.93 16.11
N SER A 14 23.50 6.56 16.57
CA SER A 14 22.20 5.91 16.80
C SER A 14 21.09 6.33 15.84
N LEU A 15 21.31 7.32 14.97
CA LEU A 15 20.26 7.83 14.06
C LEU A 15 20.12 7.03 12.74
N PHE A 16 21.02 6.07 12.47
CA PHE A 16 21.02 5.27 11.23
C PHE A 16 20.64 3.80 11.40
N LEU A 17 20.43 3.31 12.62
CA LEU A 17 20.17 1.88 12.90
C LEU A 17 18.71 1.43 12.74
N LEU A 18 17.77 2.34 12.45
CA LEU A 18 16.35 2.03 12.21
C LEU A 18 15.94 2.05 10.72
N CYS A 19 16.84 2.38 9.79
CA CYS A 19 16.59 2.29 8.35
C CYS A 19 17.31 1.10 7.66
N GLY A 20 18.06 0.29 8.42
CA GLY A 20 18.97 -0.73 7.87
C GLY A 20 18.32 -2.06 7.47
N THR A 21 17.12 -2.39 7.97
CA THR A 21 16.52 -3.73 7.82
C THR A 21 15.58 -3.89 6.63
N ILE A 22 15.22 -2.81 5.94
CA ILE A 22 14.20 -2.84 4.87
C ILE A 22 14.81 -3.30 3.53
N LEU A 23 16.13 -3.14 3.32
CA LEU A 23 16.78 -3.46 2.04
C LEU A 23 17.04 -4.96 1.81
N SER A 24 17.08 -5.78 2.86
CA SER A 24 17.27 -7.24 2.75
C SER A 24 15.98 -8.02 2.46
N ALA A 25 14.81 -7.39 2.59
CA ALA A 25 13.53 -8.06 2.41
C ALA A 25 13.12 -8.21 0.93
N CYS A 26 13.40 -7.22 0.07
CA CYS A 26 13.00 -7.27 -1.36
C CYS A 26 13.59 -8.50 -2.08
N THR A 27 14.82 -8.89 -1.74
CA THR A 27 15.49 -10.07 -2.35
C THR A 27 14.87 -11.39 -1.92
N GLY A 28 14.21 -11.46 -0.76
CA GLY A 28 13.52 -12.65 -0.28
C GLY A 28 12.30 -12.96 -1.15
N ILE A 29 11.34 -12.03 -1.23
CA ILE A 29 10.08 -12.20 -1.98
C ILE A 29 10.31 -12.64 -3.44
N GLN A 30 11.32 -12.09 -4.13
CA GLN A 30 11.66 -12.49 -5.50
C GLN A 30 12.24 -13.92 -5.56
N ALA A 31 13.09 -14.31 -4.61
CA ALA A 31 13.63 -15.67 -4.56
C ALA A 31 12.56 -16.70 -4.18
N ASP A 32 11.72 -16.39 -3.19
CA ASP A 32 10.64 -17.24 -2.70
C ASP A 32 9.57 -17.47 -3.77
N LEU A 33 9.18 -16.42 -4.51
CA LEU A 33 8.28 -16.55 -5.67
C LEU A 33 8.86 -17.48 -6.74
N ARG A 34 10.15 -17.32 -7.06
CA ARG A 34 10.84 -18.15 -8.05
C ARG A 34 10.90 -19.61 -7.60
N ASN A 35 11.14 -19.87 -6.31
CA ASN A 35 11.19 -21.22 -5.75
C ASN A 35 9.81 -21.89 -5.79
N LEU A 36 8.75 -21.24 -5.30
CA LEU A 36 7.39 -21.78 -5.35
C LEU A 36 6.93 -22.08 -6.79
N ILE A 37 7.22 -21.18 -7.73
CA ILE A 37 6.95 -21.40 -9.16
C ILE A 37 7.71 -22.62 -9.69
N LYS A 38 8.99 -22.76 -9.33
CA LYS A 38 9.84 -23.87 -9.78
C LYS A 38 9.39 -25.21 -9.22
N GLU A 39 8.98 -25.25 -7.96
CA GLU A 39 8.41 -26.43 -7.31
C GLU A 39 7.07 -26.85 -7.94
N ALA A 40 6.18 -25.88 -8.20
CA ALA A 40 4.83 -26.16 -8.72
C ALA A 40 4.76 -26.41 -10.23
N THR A 41 5.74 -25.93 -11.01
CA THR A 41 5.71 -26.00 -12.48
C THR A 41 6.91 -26.71 -13.12
N GLY A 42 7.96 -27.01 -12.36
CA GLY A 42 9.25 -27.48 -12.87
C GLY A 42 10.06 -26.43 -13.65
N LYS A 43 9.51 -25.23 -13.87
CA LYS A 43 10.14 -24.18 -14.67
C LYS A 43 10.86 -23.17 -13.81
N ASP A 44 12.10 -22.87 -14.19
CA ASP A 44 12.89 -21.80 -13.59
C ASP A 44 12.65 -20.49 -14.36
N ILE A 45 12.01 -19.50 -13.73
CA ILE A 45 11.61 -18.24 -14.37
C ILE A 45 12.52 -17.09 -13.91
N ASP A 46 13.09 -16.36 -14.87
CA ASP A 46 13.76 -15.09 -14.61
C ASP A 46 12.72 -13.98 -14.41
N LEU A 47 12.25 -13.85 -13.16
CA LEU A 47 11.25 -12.86 -12.77
C LEU A 47 11.67 -11.43 -13.13
N SER A 48 12.97 -11.10 -13.06
CA SER A 48 13.48 -9.75 -13.36
C SER A 48 13.26 -9.36 -14.83
N LYS A 49 13.31 -10.33 -15.74
CA LYS A 49 13.01 -10.14 -17.16
C LYS A 49 11.51 -10.26 -17.43
N SER A 50 10.87 -11.30 -16.88
CA SER A 50 9.44 -11.56 -17.13
C SER A 50 8.53 -10.45 -16.62
N ILE A 51 8.85 -9.75 -15.52
CA ILE A 51 7.99 -8.67 -15.01
C ILE A 51 7.92 -7.45 -15.95
N LYS A 52 8.85 -7.34 -16.91
CA LYS A 52 9.00 -6.20 -17.83
C LYS A 52 8.17 -6.31 -19.11
N THR A 53 7.57 -7.47 -19.41
CA THR A 53 6.73 -7.69 -20.61
C THR A 53 5.33 -8.15 -20.23
N THR A 54 4.33 -7.89 -21.06
CA THR A 54 2.93 -8.33 -20.84
C THR A 54 2.86 -9.85 -20.70
N ASP A 55 3.39 -10.59 -21.68
CA ASP A 55 3.40 -12.07 -21.65
C ASP A 55 4.15 -12.64 -20.45
N GLY A 56 5.25 -11.99 -20.04
CA GLY A 56 6.02 -12.40 -18.87
C GLY A 56 5.22 -12.19 -17.58
N LYS A 57 4.48 -11.09 -17.43
CA LYS A 57 3.56 -10.86 -16.31
C LYS A 57 2.41 -11.88 -16.29
N LYS A 58 1.77 -12.14 -17.44
CA LYS A 58 0.73 -13.18 -17.60
C LYS A 58 1.25 -14.56 -17.18
N ASN A 59 2.46 -14.91 -17.60
CA ASN A 59 3.13 -16.15 -17.23
C ASN A 59 3.45 -16.23 -15.73
N ILE A 60 3.88 -15.12 -15.10
CA ILE A 60 4.07 -15.06 -13.63
C ILE A 60 2.74 -15.31 -12.92
N ILE A 61 1.64 -14.61 -13.26
CA ILE A 61 0.33 -14.85 -12.63
C ILE A 61 -0.13 -16.30 -12.81
N THR A 62 0.02 -16.85 -14.02
CA THR A 62 -0.37 -18.24 -14.33
C THR A 62 0.45 -19.25 -13.53
N SER A 63 1.74 -18.99 -13.34
CA SER A 63 2.64 -19.83 -12.53
C SER A 63 2.38 -19.67 -11.03
N SER A 64 2.05 -18.46 -10.56
CA SER A 64 1.60 -18.19 -9.18
C SER A 64 0.27 -18.87 -8.87
N LYS A 65 -0.67 -18.89 -9.83
CA LYS A 65 -1.91 -19.68 -9.73
C LYS A 65 -1.58 -21.16 -9.53
N LYS A 66 -0.67 -21.71 -10.35
CA LYS A 66 -0.27 -23.12 -10.20
C LYS A 66 0.44 -23.40 -8.87
N SER A 67 1.21 -22.43 -8.38
CA SER A 67 1.81 -22.47 -7.05
C SER A 67 0.74 -22.51 -5.94
N TYR A 68 -0.34 -21.74 -6.09
CA TYR A 68 -1.48 -21.76 -5.15
C TYR A 68 -2.27 -23.09 -5.22
N GLU A 69 -2.44 -23.67 -6.40
CA GLU A 69 -3.08 -25.00 -6.56
C GLU A 69 -2.29 -26.12 -5.85
N VAL A 70 -0.95 -26.06 -5.87
CA VAL A 70 -0.06 -27.09 -5.31
C VAL A 70 0.27 -26.83 -3.83
N ASN A 71 0.58 -25.59 -3.48
CA ASN A 71 0.93 -25.14 -2.14
C ASN A 71 0.18 -23.83 -1.81
N PRO A 72 -1.12 -23.91 -1.44
CA PRO A 72 -1.94 -22.73 -1.19
C PRO A 72 -1.47 -21.94 0.03
N LYS A 73 -0.92 -22.62 1.05
CA LYS A 73 -0.46 -21.99 2.29
C LYS A 73 0.72 -21.06 2.04
N ASP A 74 1.79 -21.57 1.42
CA ASP A 74 3.02 -20.80 1.28
C ASP A 74 2.88 -19.76 0.15
N THR A 75 2.07 -20.04 -0.88
CA THR A 75 1.69 -19.03 -1.88
C THR A 75 0.85 -17.90 -1.29
N THR A 76 -0.09 -18.21 -0.37
CA THR A 76 -0.84 -17.18 0.38
C THR A 76 0.10 -16.32 1.22
N LYS A 77 1.00 -16.97 1.98
CA LYS A 77 2.01 -16.31 2.80
C LYS A 77 2.85 -15.34 1.97
N LEU A 78 3.42 -15.79 0.87
CA LEU A 78 4.25 -14.96 -0.02
C LEU A 78 3.50 -13.72 -0.52
N LEU A 79 2.25 -13.88 -0.99
CA LEU A 79 1.45 -12.79 -1.54
C LEU A 79 1.04 -11.76 -0.47
N LEU A 80 0.73 -12.22 0.75
CA LEU A 80 0.42 -11.34 1.88
C LEU A 80 1.67 -10.65 2.44
N ASP A 81 2.81 -11.35 2.52
CA ASP A 81 4.09 -10.77 2.93
C ASP A 81 4.59 -9.72 1.93
N ALA A 82 4.42 -9.96 0.62
CA ALA A 82 4.73 -8.98 -0.43
C ALA A 82 3.88 -7.70 -0.31
N TRP A 83 2.58 -7.84 -0.02
CA TRP A 83 1.70 -6.70 0.26
C TRP A 83 2.15 -5.96 1.53
N LYS A 84 2.39 -6.69 2.63
CA LYS A 84 2.87 -6.14 3.89
C LYS A 84 4.15 -5.33 3.70
N GLN A 85 5.19 -5.91 3.09
CA GLN A 85 6.45 -5.22 2.86
C GLN A 85 6.26 -3.95 2.01
N SER A 86 5.47 -4.03 0.93
CA SER A 86 5.22 -2.87 0.06
C SER A 86 4.48 -1.74 0.78
N PHE A 87 3.62 -2.09 1.74
CA PHE A 87 2.90 -1.13 2.59
C PHE A 87 3.82 -0.48 3.62
N GLU A 88 4.64 -1.29 4.30
CA GLU A 88 5.66 -0.87 5.30
C GLU A 88 6.75 0.01 4.68
N GLU A 89 7.16 -0.26 3.44
CA GLU A 89 8.09 0.58 2.66
C GLU A 89 7.55 1.99 2.38
N GLY A 90 6.27 2.27 2.62
CA GLY A 90 5.62 3.55 2.35
C GLY A 90 5.27 3.79 0.87
N LYS A 91 5.69 2.90 -0.04
CA LYS A 91 5.67 3.13 -1.49
C LYS A 91 4.38 2.71 -2.19
N LEU A 92 3.70 1.67 -1.69
CA LEU A 92 2.37 1.28 -2.17
C LEU A 92 1.37 1.24 -1.01
N GLY A 93 0.09 1.35 -1.35
CA GLY A 93 -1.03 1.28 -0.43
C GLY A 93 -2.31 0.88 -1.17
N ILE A 94 -3.42 0.80 -0.44
CA ILE A 94 -4.75 0.73 -1.05
C ILE A 94 -5.01 2.07 -1.76
N ALA A 95 -5.52 2.05 -2.99
CA ALA A 95 -5.63 3.26 -3.81
C ALA A 95 -6.46 4.36 -3.13
N GLU A 96 -7.52 4.00 -2.41
CA GLU A 96 -8.36 4.92 -1.64
C GLU A 96 -7.60 5.60 -0.46
N LEU A 97 -6.48 5.05 0.02
CA LEU A 97 -5.61 5.71 1.01
C LEU A 97 -4.72 6.81 0.40
N ALA A 98 -4.73 6.96 -0.93
CA ALA A 98 -4.19 8.13 -1.59
C ALA A 98 -5.21 9.26 -1.46
N PHE A 99 -4.88 10.26 -0.64
CA PHE A 99 -5.65 11.50 -0.52
C PHE A 99 -5.47 12.42 -1.76
N ASP A 100 -4.88 11.92 -2.84
CA ASP A 100 -4.47 12.69 -4.03
C ASP A 100 -5.66 13.32 -4.78
N GLN A 101 -6.78 12.62 -4.89
CA GLN A 101 -8.04 13.19 -5.39
C GLN A 101 -8.80 14.00 -4.33
N ALA A 102 -8.58 13.69 -3.04
CA ALA A 102 -9.30 14.27 -1.92
C ALA A 102 -8.88 15.71 -1.58
N THR A 103 -7.69 16.16 -2.00
CA THR A 103 -7.09 17.43 -1.53
C THR A 103 -6.69 18.41 -2.64
N ASN A 104 -7.31 18.35 -3.82
CA ASN A 104 -6.98 19.23 -4.95
C ASN A 104 -7.11 20.73 -4.61
N PRO A 105 -6.00 21.49 -4.74
CA PRO A 105 -5.99 22.58 -5.71
C PRO A 105 -4.94 22.36 -6.82
N THR A 106 -5.20 22.96 -7.98
CA THR A 106 -4.29 22.94 -9.13
C THR A 106 -3.86 24.37 -9.47
N LYS A 107 -2.68 24.62 -10.05
CA LYS A 107 -1.79 23.71 -10.81
C LYS A 107 -0.35 23.77 -10.27
N ASN A 108 0.26 22.60 -10.11
CA ASN A 108 1.63 22.35 -9.62
C ASN A 108 1.85 22.43 -8.09
N SER A 109 1.18 21.52 -7.36
CA SER A 109 1.64 21.03 -6.05
C SER A 109 1.69 22.06 -4.90
N ASP A 110 0.59 22.80 -4.67
CA ASP A 110 0.43 23.72 -3.54
C ASP A 110 0.52 23.06 -2.15
N PHE A 111 0.65 21.74 -2.05
CA PHE A 111 0.95 21.01 -0.82
C PHE A 111 1.79 19.75 -1.11
N LYS A 112 2.41 19.20 -0.06
CA LYS A 112 3.02 17.86 -0.03
C LYS A 112 2.45 17.07 1.12
N MET A 113 1.93 15.89 0.81
CA MET A 113 1.57 14.87 1.80
C MET A 113 2.77 13.96 2.07
N GLU A 114 3.13 13.79 3.34
CA GLU A 114 4.10 12.80 3.80
C GLU A 114 3.36 11.74 4.62
N ARG A 115 3.56 10.46 4.28
CA ARG A 115 2.95 9.31 4.97
C ARG A 115 4.03 8.55 5.73
N LYS A 116 3.77 8.25 6.99
CA LYS A 116 4.57 7.35 7.84
C LYS A 116 3.70 6.21 8.34
N VAL A 117 4.20 4.98 8.23
CA VAL A 117 3.60 3.82 8.91
C VAL A 117 4.06 3.84 10.37
N GLU A 118 3.13 3.99 11.32
CA GLU A 118 3.44 3.90 12.75
C GLU A 118 3.43 2.45 13.22
N TYR A 119 2.45 1.67 12.75
CA TYR A 119 2.47 0.21 12.84
C TYR A 119 1.62 -0.40 11.72
N PHE A 120 1.96 -1.63 11.36
CA PHE A 120 1.17 -2.51 10.49
C PHE A 120 1.22 -3.93 11.06
N ASN A 121 0.15 -4.33 11.74
CA ASN A 121 -0.02 -5.71 12.21
C ASN A 121 -0.94 -6.45 11.22
N MET A 122 -0.45 -7.56 10.68
CA MET A 122 -1.21 -8.45 9.81
C MET A 122 -1.15 -9.85 10.39
N GLU A 123 -2.32 -10.42 10.67
CA GLU A 123 -2.50 -11.76 11.20
C GLU A 123 -3.27 -12.58 10.16
N TYR A 124 -2.75 -13.76 9.78
CA TYR A 124 -3.38 -14.61 8.77
C TYR A 124 -3.18 -16.10 9.05
N LYS A 125 -4.19 -16.89 8.66
CA LYS A 125 -4.07 -18.34 8.41
C LYS A 125 -4.26 -18.67 6.93
N SER A 126 -5.08 -17.88 6.22
CA SER A 126 -5.38 -18.00 4.80
C SER A 126 -5.90 -16.65 4.26
N PHE A 127 -6.18 -16.54 2.96
CA PHE A 127 -6.90 -15.39 2.41
C PHE A 127 -8.36 -15.25 2.91
N SER A 128 -8.97 -16.33 3.41
CA SER A 128 -10.31 -16.29 4.02
C SER A 128 -10.29 -15.97 5.52
N ASP A 129 -9.16 -16.17 6.19
CA ASP A 129 -8.93 -15.90 7.61
C ASP A 129 -7.68 -15.03 7.77
N PHE A 130 -7.82 -13.74 7.45
CA PHE A 130 -6.83 -12.72 7.76
C PHE A 130 -7.46 -11.44 8.28
N SER A 131 -6.68 -10.68 9.05
CA SER A 131 -6.98 -9.30 9.41
C SER A 131 -5.71 -8.44 9.39
N VAL A 132 -5.90 -7.15 9.16
CA VAL A 132 -4.86 -6.12 9.29
C VAL A 132 -5.37 -5.04 10.23
N ASN A 133 -4.55 -4.66 11.20
CA ASN A 133 -4.71 -3.44 11.96
C ASN A 133 -3.48 -2.56 11.72
N ALA A 134 -3.66 -1.33 11.26
CA ALA A 134 -2.56 -0.41 10.99
C ALA A 134 -2.86 1.01 11.50
N ARG A 135 -1.81 1.76 11.82
CA ARG A 135 -1.86 3.21 12.01
C ARG A 135 -0.88 3.87 11.07
N LEU A 136 -1.37 4.86 10.33
CA LEU A 136 -0.60 5.72 9.46
C LEU A 136 -0.64 7.14 10.02
N SER A 137 0.51 7.76 10.24
CA SER A 137 0.60 9.20 10.43
C SER A 137 0.73 9.88 9.07
N TYR A 138 -0.07 10.91 8.83
CA TYR A 138 -0.03 11.75 7.66
C TYR A 138 0.30 13.18 8.04
N ILE A 139 1.20 13.81 7.30
CA ILE A 139 1.57 15.21 7.45
C ILE A 139 1.27 15.92 6.13
N PHE A 140 0.40 16.92 6.16
CA PHE A 140 0.07 17.77 5.02
C PHE A 140 0.77 19.11 5.21
N ASN A 141 1.82 19.34 4.42
CA ASN A 141 2.59 20.59 4.40
C ASN A 141 2.12 21.45 3.22
N TRP A 142 1.62 22.66 3.47
CA TRP A 142 1.09 23.56 2.44
C TRP A 142 2.12 24.60 2.02
N TYR A 143 2.26 24.82 0.72
CA TYR A 143 3.19 25.76 0.08
C TYR A 143 2.44 26.87 -0.68
N GLY A 144 1.23 26.57 -1.17
CA GLY A 144 0.26 27.58 -1.61
C GLY A 144 -0.67 27.97 -0.47
N SER A 145 -1.57 28.91 -0.75
CA SER A 145 -2.69 29.24 0.15
C SER A 145 -4.00 28.75 -0.46
N TYR A 146 -4.69 27.86 0.25
CA TYR A 146 -6.00 27.32 -0.12
C TYR A 146 -7.09 27.98 0.73
N PHE A 147 -8.11 28.52 0.07
CA PHE A 147 -9.30 29.10 0.71
C PHE A 147 -10.54 28.39 0.16
N GLY A 148 -11.00 27.34 0.85
CA GLY A 148 -12.21 26.61 0.46
C GLY A 148 -13.47 27.37 0.86
N GLU A 149 -14.46 27.43 -0.04
CA GLU A 149 -15.75 28.11 0.16
C GLU A 149 -16.49 27.73 1.46
N LYS A 150 -16.20 26.53 2.01
CA LYS A 150 -16.81 25.97 3.21
C LYS A 150 -15.87 25.88 4.41
N SER A 151 -14.98 26.87 4.56
CA SER A 151 -14.21 27.20 5.77
C SER A 151 -13.04 26.29 6.18
N PHE A 152 -12.50 25.50 5.25
CA PHE A 152 -11.12 25.01 5.38
C PHE A 152 -10.18 26.01 4.72
N THR A 153 -9.24 26.54 5.50
CA THR A 153 -8.21 27.47 5.05
C THR A 153 -6.86 26.89 5.41
N ALA A 154 -5.99 26.72 4.43
CA ALA A 154 -4.59 26.38 4.63
C ALA A 154 -3.73 27.50 4.07
N ASN A 155 -2.90 28.10 4.90
CA ASN A 155 -1.97 29.15 4.47
C ASN A 155 -0.64 28.53 4.03
N ASN A 156 0.14 29.23 3.20
CA ASN A 156 1.53 28.87 2.93
C ASN A 156 2.31 28.71 4.26
N GLY A 157 3.03 27.59 4.41
CA GLY A 157 3.70 27.17 5.63
C GLY A 157 2.81 26.43 6.63
N GLY A 158 1.52 26.26 6.32
CA GLY A 158 0.56 25.51 7.12
C GLY A 158 0.91 24.03 7.20
N LYS A 159 0.78 23.44 8.39
CA LYS A 159 1.03 22.02 8.65
C LYS A 159 -0.13 21.40 9.39
N HIS A 160 -0.67 20.30 8.87
CA HIS A 160 -1.72 19.52 9.52
C HIS A 160 -1.27 18.08 9.68
N ASN A 161 -1.50 17.50 10.86
CA ASN A 161 -1.01 16.18 11.26
C ASN A 161 -2.21 15.30 11.62
N PHE A 162 -2.32 14.13 10.98
CA PHE A 162 -3.44 13.21 11.16
C PHE A 162 -2.98 11.78 11.40
N ASP A 163 -3.73 11.05 12.22
CA ASP A 163 -3.63 9.60 12.35
C ASP A 163 -4.80 8.93 11.62
N LEU A 164 -4.49 8.04 10.68
CA LEU A 164 -5.45 7.11 10.09
C LEU A 164 -5.30 5.75 10.78
N PHE A 165 -6.36 5.32 11.46
CA PHE A 165 -6.51 3.98 12.04
C PHE A 165 -7.25 3.11 11.03
N LEU A 166 -6.62 2.03 10.57
CA LEU A 166 -7.10 1.15 9.51
C LEU A 166 -7.36 -0.26 10.06
N SER A 167 -8.53 -0.81 9.75
CA SER A 167 -8.91 -2.20 10.01
C SER A 167 -9.35 -2.85 8.69
N ILE A 168 -8.64 -3.88 8.24
CA ILE A 168 -8.99 -4.68 7.05
C ILE A 168 -9.27 -6.12 7.49
N LYS A 169 -10.25 -6.76 6.87
CA LYS A 169 -10.53 -8.20 7.03
C LYS A 169 -10.83 -8.85 5.68
N SER A 170 -10.64 -10.16 5.58
CA SER A 170 -11.13 -10.96 4.47
C SER A 170 -12.62 -10.72 4.17
N HIS A 171 -13.02 -10.82 2.90
CA HIS A 171 -14.43 -10.67 2.53
C HIS A 171 -15.23 -11.92 2.91
N SER A 172 -16.19 -11.80 3.83
CA SER A 172 -16.92 -12.92 4.42
C SER A 172 -17.69 -13.81 3.43
N LYS A 173 -18.06 -13.27 2.25
CA LYS A 173 -18.83 -13.98 1.21
C LYS A 173 -18.05 -14.27 -0.08
N LYS A 174 -16.86 -13.71 -0.25
CA LYS A 174 -16.07 -13.85 -1.49
C LYS A 174 -14.74 -14.49 -1.13
N GLN A 175 -14.67 -15.80 -1.32
CA GLN A 175 -13.48 -16.56 -1.03
C GLN A 175 -12.46 -16.35 -2.15
N PHE A 176 -11.20 -16.16 -1.76
CA PHE A 176 -10.07 -16.19 -2.68
C PHE A 176 -9.92 -17.62 -3.23
N THR A 177 -9.81 -17.76 -4.54
CA THR A 177 -9.73 -19.06 -5.22
C THR A 177 -8.76 -18.97 -6.40
N GLU A 178 -8.55 -20.07 -7.10
CA GLU A 178 -7.89 -20.11 -8.41
C GLU A 178 -8.42 -19.07 -9.42
N LYS A 179 -9.70 -18.70 -9.33
CA LYS A 179 -10.33 -17.67 -10.19
C LYS A 179 -9.90 -16.25 -9.84
N SER A 180 -9.29 -16.04 -8.67
CA SER A 180 -8.68 -14.76 -8.28
C SER A 180 -7.41 -14.45 -9.10
N PHE A 181 -6.79 -15.44 -9.73
CA PHE A 181 -5.65 -15.24 -10.63
C PHE A 181 -6.16 -14.94 -12.05
N ILE A 182 -6.42 -13.66 -12.31
CA ILE A 182 -7.04 -13.16 -13.54
C ILE A 182 -5.94 -12.81 -14.54
N VAL A 183 -5.97 -13.52 -15.66
CA VAL A 183 -5.22 -13.21 -16.89
C VAL A 183 -6.24 -13.03 -18.00
N LYS A 184 -6.29 -11.84 -18.61
CA LYS A 184 -7.09 -11.58 -19.82
C LYS A 184 -6.19 -11.29 -21.01
N ASP A 185 -6.64 -11.65 -22.20
CA ASP A 185 -5.98 -11.27 -23.44
C ASP A 185 -6.40 -9.89 -23.92
N GLU A 186 -5.49 -9.23 -24.64
CA GLU A 186 -5.64 -7.86 -25.14
C GLU A 186 -6.83 -7.72 -26.12
N ASN A 187 -7.25 -8.83 -26.72
CA ASN A 187 -8.39 -8.92 -27.64
C ASN A 187 -9.74 -9.17 -26.94
N PHE A 188 -9.79 -9.22 -25.61
CA PHE A 188 -11.06 -9.30 -24.89
C PHE A 188 -11.83 -7.99 -25.09
N GLN A 189 -12.95 -7.99 -25.82
CA GLN A 189 -13.80 -6.80 -25.89
C GLN A 189 -14.75 -6.79 -24.69
N ASP A 190 -14.54 -5.84 -23.78
CA ASP A 190 -15.60 -5.43 -22.88
C ASP A 190 -16.71 -4.74 -23.69
N GLN A 191 -17.98 -4.98 -23.34
CA GLN A 191 -19.10 -4.35 -24.05
C GLN A 191 -19.20 -2.85 -23.74
N ASP A 192 -18.58 -2.41 -22.64
CA ASP A 192 -18.47 -1.00 -22.25
C ASP A 192 -17.08 -0.45 -22.60
N LYS A 193 -17.01 0.36 -23.67
CA LYS A 193 -15.76 0.90 -24.27
C LYS A 193 -15.04 1.94 -23.40
N SER A 194 -15.47 2.16 -22.16
CA SER A 194 -14.99 3.24 -21.28
C SER A 194 -13.91 2.82 -20.28
N GLN A 195 -13.67 1.51 -20.10
CA GLN A 195 -12.77 1.01 -19.04
C GLN A 195 -11.45 0.47 -19.60
N GLN A 196 -10.33 0.83 -18.95
CA GLN A 196 -9.06 0.14 -19.17
C GLN A 196 -9.19 -1.32 -18.73
N ILE A 197 -9.00 -2.24 -19.68
CA ILE A 197 -9.04 -3.67 -19.40
C ILE A 197 -7.80 -4.04 -18.59
N ILE A 198 -7.96 -4.35 -17.30
CA ILE A 198 -6.85 -4.91 -16.54
C ILE A 198 -6.64 -6.36 -16.96
N THR A 199 -5.49 -6.60 -17.60
CA THR A 199 -5.08 -7.90 -18.14
C THR A 199 -4.34 -8.78 -17.13
N GLU A 200 -3.75 -8.19 -16.09
CA GLU A 200 -2.96 -8.89 -15.06
C GLU A 200 -3.42 -8.52 -13.63
N TRP A 201 -4.23 -9.38 -13.00
CA TRP A 201 -4.76 -9.12 -11.65
C TRP A 201 -4.75 -10.37 -10.76
N ILE A 202 -4.24 -10.26 -9.52
CA ILE A 202 -4.44 -11.27 -8.45
C ILE A 202 -5.40 -10.68 -7.42
N GLN A 203 -6.68 -11.09 -7.49
CA GLN A 203 -7.80 -10.39 -6.86
C GLN A 203 -8.03 -10.86 -5.43
N LEU A 204 -7.79 -9.96 -4.47
CA LEU A 204 -8.22 -10.14 -3.09
C LEU A 204 -9.40 -9.23 -2.80
N ASP A 205 -10.57 -9.84 -2.60
CA ASP A 205 -11.74 -9.17 -2.04
C ASP A 205 -11.61 -9.06 -0.51
N LEU A 206 -11.83 -7.86 0.01
CA LEU A 206 -11.68 -7.51 1.41
C LEU A 206 -12.74 -6.51 1.86
N SER A 207 -12.94 -6.44 3.17
CA SER A 207 -13.69 -5.38 3.84
C SER A 207 -12.69 -4.46 4.54
N LEU A 208 -12.88 -3.14 4.43
CA LEU A 208 -12.00 -2.16 5.08
C LEU A 208 -12.81 -1.08 5.77
N ILE A 209 -12.34 -0.70 6.95
CA ILE A 209 -12.86 0.40 7.76
C ILE A 209 -11.66 1.27 8.15
N TRP A 210 -11.79 2.59 8.04
CA TRP A 210 -10.83 3.51 8.64
C TRP A 210 -11.48 4.54 9.54
N SER A 211 -10.67 5.14 10.41
CA SER A 211 -10.97 6.45 11.00
C SER A 211 -9.77 7.38 10.94
N LEU A 212 -9.97 8.63 10.52
CA LEU A 212 -8.96 9.69 10.46
C LEU A 212 -9.16 10.64 11.66
N LYS A 213 -8.08 11.00 12.36
CA LYS A 213 -8.11 11.87 13.55
C LYS A 213 -6.99 12.91 13.48
N GLY A 214 -7.29 14.16 13.82
CA GLY A 214 -6.26 15.20 13.95
C GLY A 214 -5.42 14.95 15.21
N GLN A 215 -4.08 15.02 15.09
CA GLN A 215 -3.15 14.85 16.20
C GLN A 215 -3.10 16.08 17.13
N ASP A 216 -3.53 17.23 16.64
CA ASP A 216 -3.56 18.52 17.35
C ASP A 216 -4.90 19.25 17.13
N GLU A 217 -5.14 20.33 17.89
CA GLU A 217 -6.41 21.07 17.82
C GLU A 217 -6.67 21.71 16.45
N LEU A 218 -5.62 22.17 15.76
CA LEU A 218 -5.70 22.75 14.43
C LEU A 218 -6.19 21.69 13.43
N SER A 219 -5.53 20.54 13.42
CA SER A 219 -5.83 19.41 12.53
C SER A 219 -7.19 18.79 12.84
N ARG A 220 -7.61 18.73 14.11
CA ARG A 220 -8.97 18.33 14.50
C ARG A 220 -10.01 19.32 13.95
N LYS A 221 -9.82 20.63 14.17
CA LYS A 221 -10.69 21.68 13.60
C LYS A 221 -10.73 21.65 12.07
N SER A 222 -9.68 21.16 11.40
CA SER A 222 -9.65 20.93 9.96
C SER A 222 -10.46 19.70 9.54
N LEU A 223 -10.44 18.60 10.29
CA LEU A 223 -11.33 17.44 10.03
C LEU A 223 -12.80 17.81 10.19
N ASP A 224 -13.13 18.60 11.22
CA ASP A 224 -14.50 19.04 11.50
C ASP A 224 -15.07 19.96 10.39
N LYS A 225 -14.26 20.36 9.39
CA LYS A 225 -14.72 21.06 8.19
C LYS A 225 -15.32 20.09 7.19
N ILE A 226 -16.38 20.56 6.51
CA ILE A 226 -17.16 19.80 5.53
C ILE A 226 -16.28 19.06 4.51
N PHE A 227 -15.16 19.66 4.08
CA PHE A 227 -14.23 19.09 3.10
C PHE A 227 -13.54 17.78 3.55
N LEU A 228 -13.13 17.68 4.81
CA LEU A 228 -12.48 16.47 5.35
C LEU A 228 -13.44 15.56 6.12
N LYS A 229 -14.67 16.02 6.38
CA LYS A 229 -15.69 15.28 7.13
C LYS A 229 -15.98 13.90 6.54
N ASP A 230 -16.07 13.81 5.21
CA ASP A 230 -16.38 12.57 4.50
C ASP A 230 -15.21 11.57 4.52
N TYR A 231 -14.02 12.01 4.94
CA TYR A 231 -12.82 11.18 5.13
C TYR A 231 -12.60 10.79 6.60
N ILE A 232 -13.33 11.36 7.57
CA ILE A 232 -13.18 11.04 9.01
C ILE A 232 -13.46 9.55 9.27
N THR A 233 -14.47 8.98 8.63
CA THR A 233 -14.81 7.55 8.73
C THR A 233 -15.19 7.03 7.36
N TYR A 234 -14.52 5.96 6.94
CA TYR A 234 -14.87 5.23 5.74
C TYR A 234 -15.12 3.77 6.10
N SER A 235 -16.12 3.16 5.46
CA SER A 235 -16.40 1.74 5.56
C SER A 235 -16.80 1.25 4.18
N ALA A 236 -16.08 0.26 3.67
CA ALA A 236 -16.48 -0.47 2.49
C ALA A 236 -16.46 -1.96 2.80
N ASN A 237 -17.64 -2.56 2.74
CA ASN A 237 -17.82 -4.00 2.97
C ASN A 237 -17.20 -4.82 1.84
N GLU A 238 -17.10 -4.26 0.63
CA GLU A 238 -16.56 -4.91 -0.56
C GLU A 238 -15.56 -3.98 -1.28
N LYS A 239 -14.29 -4.36 -1.26
CA LYS A 239 -13.16 -3.72 -1.93
C LYS A 239 -12.25 -4.77 -2.53
N GLN A 240 -11.62 -4.43 -3.65
CA GLN A 240 -10.75 -5.34 -4.39
C GLN A 240 -9.37 -4.70 -4.52
N ILE A 241 -8.33 -5.46 -4.17
CA ILE A 241 -6.94 -5.05 -4.42
C ILE A 241 -6.28 -6.01 -5.41
N ASN A 242 -5.30 -5.49 -6.15
CA ASN A 242 -4.44 -6.29 -7.00
C ASN A 242 -3.17 -6.67 -6.23
N LEU A 243 -3.09 -7.92 -5.75
CA LEU A 243 -1.89 -8.40 -5.07
C LEU A 243 -0.66 -8.45 -5.99
N PHE A 244 -0.86 -8.54 -7.31
CA PHE A 244 0.22 -8.58 -8.27
C PHE A 244 1.01 -7.27 -8.35
N THR A 245 0.39 -6.12 -8.08
CA THR A 245 1.08 -4.82 -8.07
C THR A 245 2.15 -4.74 -6.99
N TYR A 246 1.95 -5.38 -5.84
CA TYR A 246 2.97 -5.47 -4.79
C TYR A 246 4.13 -6.40 -5.18
N LEU A 247 3.85 -7.52 -5.87
CA LEU A 247 4.90 -8.34 -6.46
C LEU A 247 5.70 -7.59 -7.53
N GLN A 248 5.02 -6.88 -8.44
CA GLN A 248 5.65 -6.06 -9.49
C GLN A 248 6.61 -5.00 -8.92
N HIS A 249 6.29 -4.43 -7.75
CA HIS A 249 7.12 -3.43 -7.07
C HIS A 249 8.36 -4.03 -6.38
N LEU A 250 8.26 -5.26 -5.89
CA LEU A 250 9.35 -5.92 -5.18
C LEU A 250 10.32 -6.67 -6.10
N ILE A 251 9.85 -7.15 -7.25
CA ILE A 251 10.67 -7.75 -8.31
C ILE A 251 11.37 -6.65 -9.12
N LYS A 252 12.70 -6.68 -9.21
CA LYS A 252 13.53 -5.68 -9.93
C LYS A 252 14.22 -6.29 -11.16
#